data_AF-A0A0L1MM63-F1
#
_entry.id   AF-A0A0L1MM63-F1
#
_cell.length_a   1.000
_cell.length_b   1.000
_cell.length_c   1.000
_cell.angle_alpha   90.00
_cell.angle_beta   90.00
_cell.angle_gamma   90.00
#
_symmetry.space_group_name_H-M   'P 1'
#
loop_
_entity.id
_entity.type
_entity.pdbx_description
1 polymer ?
#
loop_
_entity_poly.entity_id
_entity_poly.type
_entity_poly.pdbx_seq_one_letter_code
_entity_poly.pdbx_strand_id
1 'polypeptide(L)'
;MPGREDVAKASFWLCVLFAGTALADEAPATAQGFLEGAKLEVLSRNFFLNSDYRSPSPSGKNYKQEWTQGFIGSFESGFTPGTLGFGVDSHAFTGLKLDGGKGHSGTGLLPLDSDGRSEDNYSSAGGALKIRASRTTLAFGEMTVETPVFDTADKRLQPEYATGFLLNSGEIDDMNLVAGHFTAFKNQDNTSGKGNFYGYGANTEAGGITLLGADLFTHSPVGGALYASELSDTWRQYYGNLHLKQSGWFLDANLYRTQDTGKALAGALDNTAYSLSGKYTVEAHAFTLAWQRIDGDTPFDFVGGDSIYLANSIKYADFNGAHERSWQARYDLDLGAYGIPGLSFMTRYVRGSDIDGTRAPKGGTYNPFDPTVGEYVPQQGDGGRHWERDIDLRYIVQSGAAKGLSLQLSHVSHRANSAQAGDDIDRVYVVIQYPLTFGHL
;
A
#
# COMPACT_ATOMS: atom_id res chain seq x y z
N MET A 1 -7.70 -11.39 -46.54
CA MET A 1 -6.89 -12.20 -45.61
C MET A 1 -6.58 -11.34 -44.39
N PRO A 2 -7.34 -11.47 -43.29
CA PRO A 2 -7.01 -10.74 -42.06
C PRO A 2 -6.40 -11.68 -41.01
N GLY A 3 -5.65 -11.10 -40.07
CA GLY A 3 -5.51 -11.66 -38.73
C GLY A 3 -4.09 -11.98 -38.28
N ARG A 4 -3.48 -11.04 -37.56
CA ARG A 4 -2.89 -11.28 -36.23
C ARG A 4 -2.52 -9.94 -35.59
N GLU A 5 -3.43 -9.45 -34.77
CA GLU A 5 -3.14 -8.43 -33.76
C GLU A 5 -2.63 -9.19 -32.52
N ASP A 6 -1.35 -9.02 -32.20
CA ASP A 6 -0.78 -9.50 -30.95
C ASP A 6 -1.09 -8.48 -29.84
N VAL A 7 -2.03 -8.86 -28.97
CA VAL A 7 -2.37 -8.13 -27.76
C VAL A 7 -1.19 -8.25 -26.78
N ALA A 8 -0.45 -7.16 -26.62
CA ALA A 8 0.60 -7.02 -25.62
C ALA A 8 -0.01 -7.05 -24.22
N LYS A 9 0.30 -8.10 -23.46
CA LYS A 9 -0.07 -8.24 -22.05
C LYS A 9 0.79 -7.28 -21.21
N ALA A 10 0.15 -6.27 -20.63
CA ALA A 10 0.77 -5.33 -19.71
C ALA A 10 1.05 -5.98 -18.34
N SER A 11 2.32 -5.99 -17.92
CA SER A 11 2.71 -6.39 -16.56
C SER A 11 2.81 -5.15 -15.66
N PHE A 12 1.70 -4.78 -15.02
CA PHE A 12 1.70 -3.92 -13.85
C PHE A 12 2.26 -4.72 -12.67
N TRP A 13 3.39 -4.27 -12.10
CA TRP A 13 3.93 -4.78 -10.84
C TRP A 13 3.92 -3.65 -9.81
N LEU A 14 2.71 -3.22 -9.45
CA LEU A 14 2.41 -2.93 -8.04
C LEU A 14 2.03 -4.26 -7.41
N CYS A 15 2.16 -4.40 -6.09
CA CYS A 15 1.55 -5.51 -5.36
C CYS A 15 0.02 -5.39 -5.45
N VAL A 16 -0.57 -5.72 -6.60
CA VAL A 16 -2.00 -5.95 -6.75
C VAL A 16 -2.28 -7.30 -6.12
N LEU A 17 -2.53 -7.29 -4.82
CA LEU A 17 -3.53 -8.18 -4.27
C LEU A 17 -4.85 -7.75 -4.90
N PHE A 18 -5.60 -8.71 -5.43
CA PHE A 18 -6.92 -8.48 -5.98
C PHE A 18 -7.84 -7.91 -4.89
N ALA A 19 -7.86 -6.59 -4.77
CA ALA A 19 -9.01 -5.82 -4.34
C ALA A 19 -9.39 -4.99 -5.57
N GLY A 20 -10.63 -5.16 -6.05
CA GLY A 20 -11.07 -4.53 -7.27
C GLY A 20 -11.11 -3.01 -7.14
N THR A 21 -10.05 -2.31 -7.55
CA THR A 21 -10.26 -1.02 -8.21
C THR A 21 -10.88 -1.33 -9.55
N ALA A 22 -12.18 -1.06 -9.66
CA ALA A 22 -12.90 -1.10 -10.92
C ALA A 22 -12.38 0.02 -11.85
N LEU A 23 -11.18 -0.14 -12.39
CA LEU A 23 -10.81 0.36 -13.72
C LEU A 23 -11.22 -0.72 -14.72
N ALA A 24 -12.52 -1.02 -14.74
CA ALA A 24 -13.10 -1.74 -15.84
C ALA A 24 -13.16 -0.74 -17.00
N ASP A 25 -12.37 -0.99 -18.02
CA ASP A 25 -12.60 -0.51 -19.38
C ASP A 25 -13.96 -1.14 -19.82
N GLU A 26 -15.08 -0.56 -19.36
CA GLU A 26 -16.42 -1.06 -19.64
C GLU A 26 -16.78 -0.68 -21.08
N ALA A 27 -16.70 -1.68 -21.97
CA ALA A 27 -17.61 -1.80 -23.09
C ALA A 27 -19.04 -1.48 -22.61
N PRO A 28 -19.89 -0.82 -23.43
CA PRO A 28 -21.13 -0.22 -22.99
C PRO A 28 -21.96 -1.22 -22.18
N ALA A 29 -22.10 -0.92 -20.88
CA ALA A 29 -22.84 -1.73 -19.94
C ALA A 29 -24.28 -1.89 -20.42
N THR A 30 -24.58 -3.01 -21.07
CA THR A 30 -25.88 -3.64 -20.84
C THR A 30 -25.95 -3.90 -19.35
N ALA A 31 -26.68 -3.05 -18.62
CA ALA A 31 -26.79 -3.10 -17.18
C ALA A 31 -27.10 -4.53 -16.73
N GLN A 32 -26.08 -5.24 -16.25
CA GLN A 32 -26.30 -6.44 -15.45
C GLN A 32 -27.01 -5.95 -14.19
N GLY A 33 -28.18 -6.50 -13.89
CA GLY A 33 -28.98 -6.11 -12.74
C GLY A 33 -28.24 -6.35 -11.43
N PHE A 34 -28.89 -6.03 -10.30
CA PHE A 34 -28.25 -6.06 -8.99
C PHE A 34 -27.59 -7.42 -8.67
N LEU A 35 -28.26 -8.53 -9.01
CA LEU A 35 -27.73 -9.88 -8.79
C LEU A 35 -26.92 -10.37 -10.00
N GLU A 36 -27.37 -10.08 -11.22
CA GLU A 36 -26.71 -10.54 -12.44
C GLU A 36 -25.31 -9.93 -12.59
N GLY A 37 -25.11 -8.73 -12.04
CA GLY A 37 -23.81 -8.06 -11.97
C GLY A 37 -23.02 -8.40 -10.71
N ALA A 38 -23.54 -9.26 -9.84
CA ALA A 38 -22.89 -9.56 -8.57
C ALA A 38 -21.70 -10.50 -8.75
N LYS A 39 -20.69 -10.30 -7.90
CA LYS A 39 -19.48 -11.11 -7.81
C LYS A 39 -19.25 -11.51 -6.35
N LEU A 40 -18.89 -12.77 -6.15
CA LEU A 40 -18.48 -13.30 -4.86
C LEU A 40 -17.12 -13.99 -4.99
N GLU A 41 -16.17 -13.54 -4.18
CA GLU A 41 -14.83 -14.10 -4.09
C GLU A 41 -14.48 -14.42 -2.64
N VAL A 42 -13.74 -15.51 -2.43
CA VAL A 42 -13.07 -15.81 -1.16
C VAL A 42 -11.59 -16.05 -1.41
N LEU A 43 -10.74 -15.18 -0.88
CA LEU A 43 -9.29 -15.38 -0.89
C LEU A 43 -8.88 -16.17 0.36
N SER A 44 -8.36 -17.37 0.17
CA SER A 44 -7.62 -18.10 1.21
C SER A 44 -6.18 -17.60 1.23
N ARG A 45 -5.67 -17.21 2.41
CA ARG A 45 -4.31 -16.67 2.58
C ARG A 45 -3.61 -17.33 3.76
N ASN A 46 -2.56 -18.10 3.48
CA ASN A 46 -1.63 -18.58 4.49
C ASN A 46 -0.44 -17.62 4.57
N PHE A 47 -0.08 -17.16 5.76
CA PHE A 47 0.96 -16.13 5.91
C PHE A 47 1.88 -16.48 7.07
N PHE A 48 3.14 -16.74 6.76
CA PHE A 48 4.23 -16.82 7.72
C PHE A 48 5.11 -15.58 7.60
N LEU A 49 5.36 -14.92 8.71
CA LEU A 49 6.24 -13.77 8.80
C LEU A 49 7.21 -13.96 9.96
N ASN A 50 8.51 -13.96 9.65
CA ASN A 50 9.58 -13.91 10.64
C ASN A 50 10.43 -12.66 10.40
N SER A 51 10.66 -11.87 11.45
CA SER A 51 11.59 -10.73 11.48
C SER A 51 12.58 -10.94 12.60
N ASP A 52 13.82 -11.27 12.25
CA ASP A 52 14.95 -11.46 13.14
C ASP A 52 15.71 -10.14 13.30
N TYR A 53 15.77 -9.62 14.53
CA TYR A 53 16.44 -8.36 14.82
C TYR A 53 17.95 -8.59 14.95
N ARG A 54 18.73 -7.77 14.25
CA ARG A 54 20.20 -7.76 14.26
C ARG A 54 20.79 -6.62 15.10
N SER A 55 19.92 -5.74 15.59
CA SER A 55 20.17 -4.72 16.60
C SER A 55 19.19 -4.89 17.78
N PRO A 56 19.44 -4.28 18.95
CA PRO A 56 18.43 -4.23 20.00
C PRO A 56 17.11 -3.65 19.48
N SER A 57 16.00 -4.35 19.69
CA SER A 57 14.68 -3.88 19.25
C SER A 57 13.98 -3.05 20.33
N PRO A 58 13.15 -2.05 19.97
CA PRO A 58 12.36 -1.27 20.92
C PRO A 58 11.44 -2.13 21.80
N SER A 59 10.99 -3.28 21.27
CA SER A 59 10.13 -4.22 21.99
C SER A 59 10.87 -5.15 22.95
N GLY A 60 12.20 -5.12 22.97
CA GLY A 60 13.04 -6.04 23.74
C GLY A 60 13.04 -7.48 23.21
N LYS A 61 12.42 -7.74 22.06
CA LYS A 61 12.37 -9.07 21.42
C LYS A 61 13.54 -9.24 20.45
N ASN A 62 14.15 -10.43 20.44
CA ASN A 62 15.18 -10.79 19.46
C ASN A 62 14.59 -11.05 18.07
N TYR A 63 13.33 -11.49 18.01
CA TYR A 63 12.62 -11.68 16.75
C TYR A 63 11.11 -11.57 16.97
N LYS A 64 10.38 -11.33 15.88
CA LYS A 64 8.92 -11.48 15.80
C LYS A 64 8.61 -12.57 14.79
N GLN A 65 7.72 -13.50 15.12
CA GLN A 65 7.33 -14.61 14.28
C GLN A 65 5.88 -15.02 14.55
N GLU A 66 5.07 -15.00 13.50
CA GLU A 66 3.69 -15.49 13.52
C GLU A 66 3.39 -16.26 12.23
N TRP A 67 2.55 -17.28 12.34
CA TRP A 67 2.03 -18.06 11.22
C TRP A 67 0.51 -18.11 11.31
N THR A 68 -0.16 -17.75 10.22
CA THR A 68 -1.61 -17.59 10.22
C THR A 68 -2.27 -18.16 8.96
N GLN A 69 -3.57 -18.42 9.07
CA GLN A 69 -4.47 -18.70 7.97
C GLN A 69 -5.62 -17.69 8.01
N GLY A 70 -5.84 -16.97 6.92
CA GLY A 70 -6.93 -16.02 6.74
C GLY A 70 -7.85 -16.40 5.60
N PHE A 71 -9.09 -15.95 5.68
CA PHE A 71 -10.09 -16.00 4.62
C PHE A 71 -10.72 -14.62 4.48
N ILE A 72 -10.58 -14.03 3.30
CA ILE A 72 -11.15 -12.71 2.96
C ILE A 72 -12.26 -12.96 1.95
N GLY A 73 -13.51 -12.78 2.38
CA GLY A 73 -14.67 -12.80 1.51
C GLY A 73 -15.01 -11.40 1.02
N SER A 74 -15.24 -11.26 -0.28
CA SER A 74 -15.67 -10.02 -0.93
C SER A 74 -16.91 -10.29 -1.75
N PHE A 75 -17.95 -9.48 -1.54
CA PHE A 75 -19.18 -9.48 -2.31
C PHE A 75 -19.41 -8.10 -2.88
N GLU A 76 -19.54 -8.01 -4.20
CA GLU A 76 -19.88 -6.78 -4.90
C GLU A 76 -21.18 -7.01 -5.66
N SER A 77 -22.21 -6.22 -5.43
CA SER A 77 -23.43 -6.30 -6.25
C SER A 77 -23.24 -5.58 -7.59
N GLY A 78 -24.10 -5.92 -8.57
CA GLY A 78 -24.37 -5.03 -9.70
C GLY A 78 -25.14 -3.78 -9.26
N PHE A 79 -25.68 -3.03 -10.22
CA PHE A 79 -26.53 -1.87 -9.94
C PHE A 79 -27.97 -2.14 -10.37
N THR A 80 -28.95 -1.66 -9.59
CA THR A 80 -30.36 -1.70 -10.01
C THR A 80 -30.58 -0.95 -11.33
N PRO A 81 -31.47 -1.42 -12.22
CA PRO A 81 -31.81 -0.69 -13.43
C PRO A 81 -32.43 0.69 -13.14
N GLY A 82 -32.10 1.69 -13.95
CA GLY A 82 -32.66 3.04 -13.87
C GLY A 82 -31.64 4.14 -14.09
N THR A 83 -32.08 5.40 -14.06
CA THR A 83 -31.19 6.58 -14.14
C THR A 83 -30.22 6.64 -12.96
N LEU A 84 -30.69 6.21 -11.78
CA LEU A 84 -29.86 6.00 -10.60
C LEU A 84 -29.83 4.50 -10.32
N GLY A 85 -28.63 3.92 -10.38
CA GLY A 85 -28.38 2.54 -10.00
C GLY A 85 -27.93 2.46 -8.55
N PHE A 86 -28.49 1.54 -7.78
CA PHE A 86 -28.11 1.28 -6.40
C PHE A 86 -27.42 -0.09 -6.30
N GLY A 87 -26.39 -0.17 -5.48
CA GLY A 87 -25.63 -1.38 -5.19
C GLY A 87 -25.14 -1.43 -3.75
N VAL A 88 -24.57 -2.56 -3.38
CA VAL A 88 -23.90 -2.79 -2.10
C VAL A 88 -22.63 -3.58 -2.34
N ASP A 89 -21.57 -3.18 -1.65
CA ASP A 89 -20.35 -3.96 -1.52
C ASP A 89 -20.20 -4.36 -0.06
N SER A 90 -19.72 -5.56 0.20
CA SER A 90 -19.44 -6.03 1.55
C SER A 90 -18.20 -6.91 1.56
N HIS A 91 -17.53 -6.91 2.71
CA HIS A 91 -16.39 -7.76 2.95
C HIS A 91 -16.53 -8.43 4.31
N ALA A 92 -15.95 -9.61 4.43
CA ALA A 92 -15.84 -10.35 5.66
C ALA A 92 -14.47 -10.99 5.75
N PHE A 93 -13.91 -11.03 6.94
CA PHE A 93 -12.60 -11.58 7.21
C PHE A 93 -12.68 -12.50 8.43
N THR A 94 -11.97 -13.63 8.36
CA THR A 94 -11.64 -14.43 9.54
C THR A 94 -10.20 -14.92 9.44
N GLY A 95 -9.46 -14.82 10.55
CA GLY A 95 -8.06 -15.20 10.68
C GLY A 95 -7.86 -16.15 11.85
N LEU A 96 -6.98 -17.13 11.66
CA LEU A 96 -6.64 -18.17 12.62
C LEU A 96 -5.12 -18.18 12.86
N LYS A 97 -4.73 -18.25 14.13
CA LYS A 97 -3.34 -18.48 14.52
C LYS A 97 -2.98 -19.96 14.30
N LEU A 98 -1.90 -20.19 13.55
CA LEU A 98 -1.27 -21.51 13.41
C LEU A 98 -0.05 -21.62 14.34
N ASP A 99 0.75 -20.55 14.43
CA ASP A 99 1.86 -20.39 15.37
C ASP A 99 2.02 -18.92 15.78
N GLY A 100 2.44 -18.66 17.02
CA GLY A 100 2.55 -17.32 17.59
C GLY A 100 2.38 -17.31 19.12
N GLY A 101 3.06 -16.39 19.80
CA GLY A 101 3.00 -16.29 21.26
C GLY A 101 3.77 -15.08 21.80
N LYS A 102 3.56 -14.74 23.09
CA LYS A 102 4.06 -13.51 23.74
C LYS A 102 5.51 -13.14 23.41
N GLY A 103 6.41 -14.12 23.43
CA GLY A 103 7.84 -13.93 23.25
C GLY A 103 8.25 -13.46 21.85
N HIS A 104 7.41 -13.70 20.84
CA HIS A 104 7.67 -13.40 19.42
C HIS A 104 6.44 -12.84 18.68
N SER A 105 5.44 -12.36 19.41
CA SER A 105 4.22 -11.76 18.85
C SER A 105 4.45 -10.36 18.23
N GLY A 106 3.47 -9.89 17.47
CA GLY A 106 3.39 -8.50 17.02
C GLY A 106 4.06 -8.25 15.67
N THR A 107 3.89 -9.19 14.74
CA THR A 107 4.27 -9.00 13.33
C THR A 107 3.24 -8.15 12.56
N GLY A 108 2.05 -7.96 13.13
CA GLY A 108 0.89 -7.35 12.48
C GLY A 108 0.00 -8.36 11.74
N LEU A 109 0.22 -9.67 11.91
CA LEU A 109 -0.66 -10.71 11.37
C LEU A 109 -1.84 -11.05 12.30
N LEU A 110 -1.70 -10.77 13.60
CA LEU A 110 -2.68 -11.06 14.63
C LEU A 110 -2.79 -9.87 15.59
N PRO A 111 -4.00 -9.53 16.06
CA PRO A 111 -4.15 -8.63 17.18
C PRO A 111 -3.42 -9.16 18.42
N LEU A 112 -3.01 -8.26 19.31
CA LEU A 112 -2.41 -8.61 20.59
C LEU A 112 -3.37 -8.35 21.74
N ASP A 113 -3.40 -9.27 22.71
CA ASP A 113 -4.11 -9.09 23.97
C ASP A 113 -3.40 -8.05 24.88
N SER A 114 -3.99 -7.72 26.03
CA SER A 114 -3.41 -6.77 26.98
C SER A 114 -2.07 -7.22 27.58
N ASP A 115 -1.76 -8.52 27.52
CA ASP A 115 -0.49 -9.09 27.97
C ASP A 115 0.57 -9.15 26.85
N GLY A 116 0.22 -8.72 25.62
CA GLY A 116 1.05 -8.78 24.43
C GLY A 116 1.13 -10.17 23.79
N ARG A 117 0.20 -11.10 24.06
CA ARG A 117 0.09 -12.38 23.34
C ARG A 117 -0.70 -12.20 22.06
N SER A 118 -0.30 -12.92 21.01
CA SER A 118 -1.10 -13.01 19.78
C SER A 118 -2.42 -13.70 20.06
N GLU A 119 -3.52 -13.12 19.59
CA GLU A 119 -4.85 -13.74 19.67
C GLU A 119 -4.92 -15.05 18.89
N ASP A 120 -5.77 -15.99 19.32
CA ASP A 120 -5.94 -17.30 18.67
C ASP A 120 -6.68 -17.19 17.33
N ASN A 121 -7.57 -16.21 17.21
CA ASN A 121 -8.32 -15.89 16.01
C ASN A 121 -8.86 -14.46 16.08
N TYR A 122 -9.25 -13.91 14.94
CA TYR A 122 -10.00 -12.67 14.87
C TYR A 122 -10.86 -12.63 13.62
N SER A 123 -11.91 -11.80 13.63
CA SER A 123 -12.80 -11.66 12.49
C SER A 123 -13.34 -10.25 12.42
N SER A 124 -13.59 -9.78 11.20
CA SER A 124 -14.17 -8.48 10.94
C SER A 124 -15.09 -8.55 9.74
N ALA A 125 -15.99 -7.59 9.61
CA ALA A 125 -16.82 -7.43 8.43
C ALA A 125 -17.21 -5.97 8.28
N GLY A 126 -17.63 -5.61 7.07
CA GLY A 126 -18.05 -4.26 6.72
C GLY A 126 -18.61 -4.21 5.32
N GLY A 127 -18.94 -3.00 4.89
CA GLY A 127 -19.49 -2.79 3.55
C GLY A 127 -19.89 -1.34 3.30
N ALA A 128 -20.21 -1.08 2.04
CA ALA A 128 -20.59 0.23 1.54
C ALA A 128 -21.83 0.14 0.65
N LEU A 129 -22.69 1.14 0.75
CA LEU A 129 -23.74 1.39 -0.24
C LEU A 129 -23.13 2.18 -1.39
N LYS A 130 -23.45 1.81 -2.63
CA LYS A 130 -23.00 2.52 -3.83
C LYS A 130 -24.16 3.00 -4.68
N ILE A 131 -24.04 4.22 -5.19
CA ILE A 131 -24.98 4.84 -6.11
C ILE A 131 -24.23 5.18 -7.39
N ARG A 132 -24.77 4.80 -8.54
CA ARG A 132 -24.21 5.12 -9.86
C ARG A 132 -25.19 5.97 -10.67
N ALA A 133 -24.67 7.02 -11.29
CA ALA A 133 -25.35 7.82 -12.30
C ALA A 133 -24.36 8.06 -13.44
N SER A 134 -24.74 7.71 -14.68
CA SER A 134 -23.81 7.77 -15.83
C SER A 134 -22.51 6.98 -15.55
N ARG A 135 -21.33 7.61 -15.69
CA ARG A 135 -19.99 7.08 -15.42
C ARG A 135 -19.46 7.53 -14.05
N THR A 136 -20.36 7.92 -13.14
CA THR A 136 -20.03 8.42 -11.80
C THR A 136 -20.62 7.50 -10.73
N THR A 137 -19.78 7.07 -9.79
CA THR A 137 -20.16 6.26 -8.64
C THR A 137 -19.83 7.00 -7.34
N LEU A 138 -20.77 6.99 -6.40
CA LEU A 138 -20.59 7.42 -5.01
C LEU A 138 -20.77 6.22 -4.09
N ALA A 139 -19.75 5.88 -3.31
CA ALA A 139 -19.80 4.86 -2.27
C ALA A 139 -19.84 5.53 -0.88
N PHE A 140 -20.59 4.94 0.05
CA PHE A 140 -20.67 5.36 1.46
C PHE A 140 -20.68 4.15 2.38
N GLY A 141 -19.73 4.08 3.31
CA GLY A 141 -19.57 2.96 4.24
C GLY A 141 -18.10 2.63 4.44
N GLU A 142 -17.80 1.36 4.71
CA GLU A 142 -16.44 0.86 4.90
C GLU A 142 -15.92 0.18 3.62
N MET A 143 -14.80 0.65 3.11
CA MET A 143 -14.22 0.26 1.82
C MET A 143 -12.69 0.33 1.83
N THR A 144 -12.05 -0.27 0.83
CA THR A 144 -10.65 0.01 0.51
C THR A 144 -10.57 1.31 -0.31
N VAL A 145 -9.44 2.00 -0.23
CA VAL A 145 -9.17 3.23 -0.98
C VAL A 145 -7.77 3.14 -1.53
N GLU A 146 -7.57 3.50 -2.80
CA GLU A 146 -6.27 3.45 -3.47
C GLU A 146 -6.04 4.80 -4.16
N THR A 147 -5.40 5.73 -3.46
CA THR A 147 -4.98 7.02 -4.03
C THR A 147 -3.60 7.39 -3.50
N PRO A 148 -2.77 8.13 -4.25
CA PRO A 148 -1.41 8.46 -3.83
C PRO A 148 -1.33 9.30 -2.55
N VAL A 149 -2.43 9.91 -2.11
CA VAL A 149 -2.51 10.74 -0.89
C VAL A 149 -3.32 10.09 0.23
N PHE A 150 -3.90 8.92 -0.02
CA PHE A 150 -4.60 8.07 0.93
C PHE A 150 -4.88 6.68 0.31
N ASP A 151 -4.22 5.65 0.82
CA ASP A 151 -4.24 4.28 0.34
C ASP A 151 -4.26 3.29 1.52
N THR A 152 -5.23 2.39 1.51
CA THR A 152 -5.42 1.33 2.51
C THR A 152 -4.58 0.10 2.16
N ALA A 153 -3.69 -0.32 3.05
CA ALA A 153 -2.74 -1.37 2.74
C ALA A 153 -3.27 -2.81 2.86
N ASP A 154 -2.70 -3.73 2.07
CA ASP A 154 -2.92 -5.18 2.18
C ASP A 154 -1.62 -5.96 2.43
N LYS A 155 -0.79 -5.46 3.35
CA LYS A 155 0.58 -5.97 3.61
C LYS A 155 0.67 -7.12 4.62
N ARG A 156 -0.46 -7.58 5.16
CA ARG A 156 -0.54 -8.58 6.24
C ARG A 156 -1.67 -9.59 5.99
N LEU A 157 -2.32 -10.10 7.03
CA LEU A 157 -3.34 -11.14 6.91
C LEU A 157 -4.69 -10.58 6.47
N GLN A 158 -5.13 -9.49 7.08
CA GLN A 158 -6.33 -8.73 6.71
C GLN A 158 -5.91 -7.44 5.99
N PRO A 159 -6.67 -6.99 4.97
CA PRO A 159 -6.55 -5.65 4.43
C PRO A 159 -6.90 -4.56 5.47
N GLU A 160 -6.43 -3.35 5.22
CA GLU A 160 -6.95 -2.16 5.87
C GLU A 160 -8.26 -1.70 5.22
N TYR A 161 -9.09 -1.02 5.99
CA TYR A 161 -10.32 -0.42 5.48
C TYR A 161 -10.54 0.98 6.06
N ALA A 162 -11.24 1.81 5.30
CA ALA A 162 -11.62 3.16 5.70
C ALA A 162 -13.14 3.34 5.61
N THR A 163 -13.73 3.99 6.61
CA THR A 163 -15.15 4.32 6.66
C THR A 163 -15.34 5.80 6.30
N GLY A 164 -16.16 6.05 5.28
CA GLY A 164 -16.34 7.38 4.73
C GLY A 164 -17.21 7.40 3.48
N PHE A 165 -16.98 8.39 2.62
CA PHE A 165 -17.48 8.39 1.25
C PHE A 165 -16.34 8.48 0.24
N LEU A 166 -16.58 7.88 -0.92
CA LEU A 166 -15.69 7.94 -2.07
C LEU A 166 -16.50 8.17 -3.34
N LEU A 167 -16.16 9.20 -4.09
CA LEU A 167 -16.69 9.50 -5.40
C LEU A 167 -15.63 9.19 -6.45
N ASN A 168 -16.01 8.45 -7.48
CA ASN A 168 -15.22 8.18 -8.69
C ASN A 168 -16.03 8.58 -9.92
N SER A 169 -15.46 9.40 -10.81
CA SER A 169 -16.17 9.96 -11.95
C SER A 169 -15.32 9.94 -13.21
N GLY A 170 -15.74 9.12 -14.18
CA GLY A 170 -15.16 9.05 -15.51
C GLY A 170 -15.96 9.81 -16.56
N GLU A 171 -16.64 10.91 -16.21
CA GLU A 171 -17.49 11.66 -17.17
C GLU A 171 -16.70 12.34 -18.28
N ILE A 172 -15.41 12.60 -18.06
CA ILE A 172 -14.52 13.25 -19.02
C ILE A 172 -13.59 12.18 -19.59
N ASP A 173 -13.54 12.08 -20.92
CA ASP A 173 -12.69 11.08 -21.56
C ASP A 173 -11.21 11.31 -21.20
N ASP A 174 -10.50 10.20 -20.99
CA ASP A 174 -9.10 10.16 -20.55
C ASP A 174 -8.82 10.81 -19.17
N MET A 175 -9.86 11.05 -18.35
CA MET A 175 -9.69 11.57 -16.99
C MET A 175 -10.64 10.89 -16.00
N ASN A 176 -10.10 10.46 -14.85
CA ASN A 176 -10.89 9.95 -13.74
C ASN A 176 -10.78 10.92 -12.56
N LEU A 177 -11.90 11.50 -12.14
CA LEU A 177 -11.97 12.39 -10.98
C LEU A 177 -12.30 11.59 -9.72
N VAL A 178 -11.55 11.82 -8.65
CA VAL A 178 -11.70 11.14 -7.37
C VAL A 178 -11.88 12.17 -6.25
N ALA A 179 -12.83 11.96 -5.35
CA ALA A 179 -12.98 12.76 -4.14
C ALA A 179 -13.46 11.89 -2.97
N GLY A 180 -12.99 12.14 -1.75
CA GLY A 180 -13.40 11.33 -0.61
C GLY A 180 -13.17 12.02 0.74
N HIS A 181 -13.84 11.49 1.76
CA HIS A 181 -13.66 11.90 3.15
C HIS A 181 -13.89 10.69 4.07
N PHE A 182 -12.92 10.42 4.95
CA PHE A 182 -12.88 9.23 5.79
C PHE A 182 -12.57 9.57 7.24
N THR A 183 -13.27 8.95 8.17
CA THR A 183 -13.27 9.32 9.60
C THR A 183 -13.10 8.14 10.57
N ALA A 184 -13.08 6.92 10.05
CA ALA A 184 -12.90 5.71 10.87
C ALA A 184 -12.11 4.67 10.07
N PHE A 185 -11.26 3.90 10.74
CA PHE A 185 -10.30 3.04 10.05
C PHE A 185 -10.18 1.68 10.74
N LYS A 186 -9.90 0.65 9.94
CA LYS A 186 -9.63 -0.70 10.38
C LYS A 186 -8.22 -1.09 9.95
N ASN A 187 -7.35 -1.32 10.93
CA ASN A 187 -5.98 -1.77 10.70
C ASN A 187 -5.91 -3.27 10.41
N GLN A 188 -4.77 -3.73 9.87
CA GLN A 188 -4.56 -5.11 9.40
C GLN A 188 -4.62 -6.17 10.51
N ASP A 189 -4.37 -5.79 11.76
CA ASP A 189 -4.40 -6.62 12.96
C ASP A 189 -5.48 -6.15 13.96
N ASN A 190 -6.62 -5.67 13.45
CA ASN A 190 -7.71 -5.15 14.29
C ASN A 190 -9.09 -5.61 13.81
N THR A 191 -10.01 -5.81 14.75
CA THR A 191 -11.43 -6.13 14.51
C THR A 191 -12.34 -4.89 14.50
N SER A 192 -11.91 -3.79 15.12
CA SER A 192 -12.68 -2.56 15.21
C SER A 192 -12.60 -1.74 13.92
N GLY A 193 -13.77 -1.40 13.35
CA GLY A 193 -13.91 -0.41 12.27
C GLY A 193 -13.98 1.05 12.75
N LYS A 194 -13.64 1.30 14.03
CA LYS A 194 -13.65 2.65 14.65
C LYS A 194 -12.25 3.08 15.11
N GLY A 195 -11.22 2.48 14.54
CA GLY A 195 -9.84 2.80 14.84
C GLY A 195 -9.36 4.04 14.09
N ASN A 196 -8.06 4.29 14.25
CA ASN A 196 -7.31 5.31 13.54
C ASN A 196 -6.16 4.66 12.79
N PHE A 197 -5.74 5.27 11.69
CA PHE A 197 -4.45 4.96 11.10
C PHE A 197 -3.35 5.75 11.79
N TYR A 198 -2.18 5.14 11.89
CA TYR A 198 -0.98 5.73 12.47
C TYR A 198 0.14 5.66 11.43
N GLY A 199 0.66 6.82 11.05
CA GLY A 199 1.85 6.99 10.23
C GLY A 199 3.13 6.97 11.06
N TYR A 200 4.20 7.53 10.53
CA TYR A 200 5.50 7.64 11.19
C TYR A 200 5.43 8.53 12.44
N GLY A 201 4.69 9.64 12.37
CA GLY A 201 4.45 10.55 13.50
C GLY A 201 3.04 11.15 13.57
N ALA A 202 2.25 11.08 12.49
CA ALA A 202 0.88 11.57 12.46
C ALA A 202 -0.16 10.44 12.50
N ASN A 203 -1.42 10.77 12.78
CA ASN A 203 -2.52 9.83 12.83
C ASN A 203 -3.85 10.51 12.47
N THR A 204 -4.93 9.73 12.41
CA THR A 204 -6.26 10.22 12.03
C THR A 204 -7.19 10.58 13.21
N GLU A 205 -6.70 10.60 14.46
CA GLU A 205 -7.53 10.78 15.67
C GLU A 205 -8.25 12.12 15.72
N ALA A 206 -7.67 13.16 15.09
CA ALA A 206 -8.18 14.52 15.14
C ALA A 206 -9.41 14.78 14.24
N GLY A 207 -9.83 13.80 13.43
CA GLY A 207 -11.08 13.88 12.68
C GLY A 207 -11.13 12.93 11.49
N GLY A 208 -10.09 12.92 10.67
CA GLY A 208 -10.04 12.13 9.45
C GLY A 208 -9.24 12.77 8.32
N ILE A 209 -9.36 12.19 7.13
CA ILE A 209 -8.68 12.63 5.91
C ILE A 209 -9.70 12.94 4.81
N THR A 210 -9.50 14.07 4.13
CA THR A 210 -10.26 14.47 2.94
C THR A 210 -9.33 14.47 1.75
N LEU A 211 -9.79 14.02 0.58
CA LEU A 211 -9.00 14.01 -0.65
C LEU A 211 -9.81 14.46 -1.88
N LEU A 212 -9.10 14.98 -2.86
CA LEU A 212 -9.56 15.30 -4.21
C LEU A 212 -8.41 15.07 -5.17
N GLY A 213 -8.67 14.49 -6.34
CA GLY A 213 -7.67 14.37 -7.37
C GLY A 213 -8.21 13.91 -8.71
N ALA A 214 -7.28 13.72 -9.64
CA ALA A 214 -7.56 13.27 -10.98
C ALA A 214 -6.42 12.40 -11.50
N ASP A 215 -6.78 11.26 -12.10
CA ASP A 215 -5.90 10.54 -13.02
C ASP A 215 -6.06 11.15 -14.41
N LEU A 216 -4.94 11.40 -15.09
CA LEU A 216 -4.88 12.15 -16.33
C LEU A 216 -4.30 11.30 -17.47
N PHE A 217 -4.93 11.37 -18.63
CA PHE A 217 -4.53 10.68 -19.85
C PHE A 217 -4.43 9.16 -19.68
N THR A 218 -5.44 8.56 -19.05
CA THR A 218 -5.43 7.16 -18.60
C THR A 218 -5.25 6.12 -19.72
N HIS A 219 -5.62 6.47 -20.96
CA HIS A 219 -5.49 5.58 -22.13
C HIS A 219 -4.30 5.94 -23.05
N SER A 220 -3.42 6.84 -22.61
CA SER A 220 -2.26 7.32 -23.37
C SER A 220 -0.95 6.69 -22.88
N PRO A 221 0.07 6.55 -23.75
CA PRO A 221 1.43 6.20 -23.34
C PRO A 221 2.04 7.19 -22.33
N VAL A 222 1.66 8.47 -22.41
CA VAL A 222 2.02 9.51 -21.44
C VAL A 222 0.80 9.80 -20.60
N GLY A 223 0.94 9.65 -19.28
CA GLY A 223 -0.12 9.87 -18.30
C GLY A 223 0.42 10.47 -17.02
N GLY A 224 -0.48 10.73 -16.08
CA GLY A 224 -0.11 11.32 -14.81
C GLY A 224 -1.27 11.37 -13.84
N ALA A 225 -1.04 12.01 -12.71
CA ALA A 225 -2.06 12.20 -11.69
C ALA A 225 -1.78 13.49 -10.90
N LEU A 226 -2.84 14.12 -10.42
CA LEU A 226 -2.78 15.27 -9.52
C LEU A 226 -3.74 15.04 -8.36
N TYR A 227 -3.23 15.08 -7.14
CA TYR A 227 -4.04 14.86 -5.93
C TYR A 227 -3.72 15.88 -4.85
N ALA A 228 -4.70 16.16 -4.01
CA ALA A 228 -4.56 16.91 -2.79
C ALA A 228 -5.33 16.21 -1.67
N SER A 229 -4.77 16.17 -0.47
CA SER A 229 -5.45 15.74 0.73
C SER A 229 -5.24 16.71 1.88
N GLU A 230 -6.18 16.69 2.82
CA GLU A 230 -6.08 17.36 4.11
C GLU A 230 -6.28 16.31 5.21
N LEU A 231 -5.26 16.13 6.05
CA LEU A 231 -5.36 15.42 7.31
C LEU A 231 -5.72 16.42 8.40
N SER A 232 -6.87 16.21 9.03
CA SER A 232 -7.50 17.16 9.97
C SER A 232 -6.50 17.70 10.99
N ASP A 233 -6.43 19.03 11.12
CA ASP A 233 -5.58 19.76 12.08
C ASP A 233 -4.07 19.41 12.01
N THR A 234 -3.61 18.75 10.94
CA THR A 234 -2.25 18.19 10.85
C THR A 234 -1.51 18.72 9.63
N TRP A 235 -1.95 18.37 8.42
CA TRP A 235 -1.29 18.81 7.19
C TRP A 235 -2.23 18.88 5.98
N ARG A 236 -1.75 19.58 4.95
CA ARG A 236 -2.17 19.39 3.57
C ARG A 236 -1.04 18.75 2.78
N GLN A 237 -1.39 17.76 1.96
CA GLN A 237 -0.44 17.05 1.12
C GLN A 237 -0.90 17.13 -0.33
N TYR A 238 0.01 17.51 -1.21
CA TYR A 238 -0.21 17.63 -2.64
C TYR A 238 0.66 16.62 -3.37
N TYR A 239 0.13 15.98 -4.39
CA TYR A 239 0.82 14.99 -5.19
C TYR A 239 0.71 15.30 -6.68
N GLY A 240 1.82 15.08 -7.39
CA GLY A 240 1.88 15.09 -8.84
C GLY A 240 2.66 13.90 -9.37
N ASN A 241 2.14 13.29 -10.43
CA ASN A 241 2.79 12.21 -11.17
C ASN A 241 2.89 12.54 -12.66
N LEU A 242 3.98 12.07 -13.26
CA LEU A 242 4.13 11.97 -14.70
C LEU A 242 4.78 10.63 -15.03
N HIS A 243 4.18 9.88 -15.94
CA HIS A 243 4.74 8.64 -16.42
C HIS A 243 4.69 8.50 -17.95
N LEU A 244 5.61 7.70 -18.48
CA LEU A 244 5.73 7.39 -19.90
C LEU A 244 5.94 5.88 -20.09
N LYS A 245 5.15 5.28 -20.97
CA LYS A 245 5.30 3.89 -21.45
C LYS A 245 5.67 3.90 -22.92
N GLN A 246 6.87 3.42 -23.28
CA GLN A 246 7.29 3.39 -24.68
C GLN A 246 8.31 2.29 -24.95
N SER A 247 7.99 1.36 -25.86
CA SER A 247 8.96 0.37 -26.42
C SER A 247 9.83 -0.34 -25.36
N GLY A 248 9.19 -0.94 -24.35
CA GLY A 248 9.87 -1.64 -23.25
C GLY A 248 10.34 -0.73 -22.11
N TRP A 249 10.32 0.59 -22.30
CA TRP A 249 10.56 1.56 -21.24
C TRP A 249 9.29 1.90 -20.47
N PHE A 250 9.45 2.01 -19.16
CA PHE A 250 8.52 2.69 -18.26
C PHE A 250 9.30 3.69 -17.43
N LEU A 251 9.00 4.98 -17.60
CA LEU A 251 9.55 6.07 -16.80
C LEU A 251 8.44 6.59 -15.90
N ASP A 252 8.76 6.85 -14.65
CA ASP A 252 7.78 7.30 -13.65
C ASP A 252 8.42 8.30 -12.69
N ALA A 253 7.77 9.46 -12.54
CA ALA A 253 8.21 10.56 -11.69
C ALA A 253 7.09 10.95 -10.73
N ASN A 254 7.41 10.99 -9.44
CA ASN A 254 6.48 11.33 -8.37
C ASN A 254 6.99 12.53 -7.59
N LEU A 255 6.07 13.43 -7.21
CA LEU A 255 6.34 14.59 -6.38
C LEU A 255 5.24 14.74 -5.34
N TYR A 256 5.65 14.90 -4.09
CA TYR A 256 4.81 15.26 -2.97
C TYR A 256 5.26 16.60 -2.37
N ARG A 257 4.30 17.40 -1.94
CA ARG A 257 4.51 18.60 -1.14
C ARG A 257 3.60 18.54 0.08
N THR A 258 4.16 18.52 1.28
CA THR A 258 3.41 18.50 2.54
C THR A 258 3.66 19.78 3.32
N GLN A 259 2.59 20.42 3.80
CA GLN A 259 2.65 21.61 4.65
C GLN A 259 1.70 21.46 5.84
N ASP A 260 2.07 21.99 7.00
CA ASP A 260 1.19 21.94 8.17
C ASP A 260 -0.08 22.78 7.96
N THR A 261 -1.12 22.45 8.72
CA THR A 261 -2.38 23.20 8.68
C THR A 261 -3.15 23.09 9.98
N GLY A 262 -4.13 23.96 10.19
CA GLY A 262 -4.98 23.96 11.38
C GLY A 262 -4.16 24.11 12.66
N LYS A 263 -4.29 23.17 13.59
CA LYS A 263 -3.52 23.15 14.85
C LYS A 263 -2.08 22.66 14.69
N ALA A 264 -1.67 22.20 13.50
CA ALA A 264 -0.35 21.64 13.23
C ALA A 264 0.03 20.54 14.25
N LEU A 265 -0.81 19.51 14.41
CA LEU A 265 -0.64 18.46 15.43
C LEU A 265 0.66 17.65 15.28
N ALA A 266 1.25 17.60 14.08
CA ALA A 266 2.56 17.00 13.84
C ALA A 266 3.73 17.99 14.07
N GLY A 267 3.45 19.25 14.39
CA GLY A 267 4.39 20.36 14.37
C GLY A 267 4.41 21.09 13.03
N ALA A 268 5.30 22.08 12.89
CA ALA A 268 5.51 22.78 11.63
C ALA A 268 6.06 21.83 10.56
N LEU A 269 5.54 21.91 9.34
CA LEU A 269 5.91 21.03 8.23
C LEU A 269 6.15 21.82 6.96
N ASP A 270 7.33 21.60 6.38
CA ASP A 270 7.69 22.01 5.03
C ASP A 270 8.54 20.88 4.43
N ASN A 271 7.88 19.98 3.71
CA ASN A 271 8.51 18.80 3.15
C ASN A 271 8.17 18.66 1.66
N THR A 272 9.18 18.38 0.86
CA THR A 272 9.04 18.04 -0.56
C THR A 272 9.75 16.73 -0.83
N ALA A 273 8.98 15.69 -1.14
CA ALA A 273 9.49 14.36 -1.40
C ALA A 273 9.28 14.00 -2.87
N TYR A 274 10.29 13.48 -3.54
CA TYR A 274 10.18 13.17 -4.96
C TYR A 274 11.05 12.00 -5.36
N SER A 275 10.63 11.33 -6.43
CA SER A 275 11.36 10.21 -6.99
C SER A 275 11.24 10.17 -8.50
N LEU A 276 12.25 9.56 -9.13
CA LEU A 276 12.28 9.26 -10.55
C LEU A 276 12.76 7.82 -10.71
N SER A 277 12.02 7.03 -11.48
CA SER A 277 12.40 5.67 -11.84
C SER A 277 12.35 5.44 -13.34
N GLY A 278 13.22 4.55 -13.80
CA GLY A 278 13.24 4.07 -15.17
C GLY A 278 13.41 2.56 -15.18
N LYS A 279 12.43 1.86 -15.76
CA LYS A 279 12.44 0.43 -16.01
C LYS A 279 12.60 0.17 -17.50
N TYR A 280 13.53 -0.70 -17.86
CA TYR A 280 13.67 -1.23 -19.21
C TYR A 280 13.43 -2.73 -19.22
N THR A 281 12.51 -3.19 -20.06
CA THR A 281 12.15 -4.60 -20.23
C THR A 281 12.62 -5.10 -21.59
N VAL A 282 13.37 -6.20 -21.60
CA VAL A 282 13.86 -6.89 -22.79
C VAL A 282 13.68 -8.39 -22.61
N GLU A 283 12.84 -8.98 -23.47
CA GLU A 283 12.45 -10.40 -23.37
C GLU A 283 11.97 -10.77 -21.96
N ALA A 284 12.65 -11.72 -21.30
CA ALA A 284 12.33 -12.21 -19.97
C ALA A 284 12.84 -11.30 -18.84
N HIS A 285 13.63 -10.27 -19.16
CA HIS A 285 14.41 -9.50 -18.21
C HIS A 285 13.86 -8.09 -18.07
N ALA A 286 13.87 -7.55 -16.86
CA ALA A 286 13.71 -6.11 -16.67
C ALA A 286 14.73 -5.56 -15.68
N PHE A 287 15.20 -4.35 -15.96
CA PHE A 287 16.15 -3.60 -15.15
C PHE A 287 15.53 -2.28 -14.74
N THR A 288 15.55 -1.98 -13.45
CA THR A 288 15.02 -0.71 -12.92
C THR A 288 16.11 0.02 -12.16
N LEU A 289 16.29 1.30 -12.48
CA LEU A 289 17.02 2.25 -11.66
C LEU A 289 16.04 3.28 -11.11
N ALA A 290 16.17 3.63 -9.84
CA ALA A 290 15.39 4.70 -9.25
C ALA A 290 16.24 5.58 -8.35
N TRP A 291 15.83 6.84 -8.22
CA TRP A 291 16.40 7.82 -7.32
C TRP A 291 15.25 8.54 -6.61
N GLN A 292 15.45 8.83 -5.32
CA GLN A 292 14.46 9.49 -4.47
C GLN A 292 15.17 10.46 -3.54
N ARG A 293 14.50 11.57 -3.24
CA ARG A 293 14.97 12.57 -2.29
C ARG A 293 13.82 13.13 -1.47
N ILE A 294 14.09 13.29 -0.18
CA ILE A 294 13.29 14.06 0.75
C ILE A 294 14.00 15.40 0.96
N ASP A 295 13.31 16.50 0.73
CA ASP A 295 13.79 17.85 0.94
C ASP A 295 12.92 18.50 2.02
N GLY A 296 13.41 18.47 3.25
CA GLY A 296 12.67 18.94 4.42
C GLY A 296 13.38 18.54 5.72
N ASP A 297 13.20 19.36 6.76
CA ASP A 297 13.77 19.12 8.10
C ASP A 297 13.00 18.03 8.89
N THR A 298 11.91 17.50 8.32
CA THR A 298 11.15 16.36 8.85
C THR A 298 11.16 15.21 7.84
N PRO A 299 10.93 13.97 8.27
CA PRO A 299 10.60 12.87 7.37
C PRO A 299 9.37 13.18 6.51
N PHE A 300 9.26 12.53 5.34
CA PHE A 300 8.00 12.48 4.61
C PHE A 300 7.07 11.47 5.30
N ASP A 301 5.90 11.92 5.73
CA ASP A 301 4.93 11.12 6.47
C ASP A 301 3.60 11.02 5.71
N PHE A 302 2.83 9.99 6.03
CA PHE A 302 1.61 9.62 5.34
C PHE A 302 0.69 8.81 6.28
N VAL A 303 -0.61 8.74 5.97
CA VAL A 303 -1.60 7.93 6.71
C VAL A 303 -2.32 7.00 5.76
N GLY A 304 -2.70 5.81 6.24
CA GLY A 304 -3.02 4.66 5.37
C GLY A 304 -1.74 3.92 5.00
N GLY A 305 -1.72 2.60 5.17
CA GLY A 305 -0.48 1.82 5.17
C GLY A 305 0.28 1.77 3.84
N ASP A 306 -0.31 2.29 2.75
CA ASP A 306 0.26 2.28 1.39
C ASP A 306 0.33 3.66 0.71
N SER A 307 0.06 4.76 1.43
CA SER A 307 -0.05 6.12 0.89
C SER A 307 1.29 6.80 0.51
N ILE A 308 2.26 6.03 0.02
CA ILE A 308 3.59 6.51 -0.37
C ILE A 308 4.00 5.92 -1.72
N TYR A 309 3.82 6.70 -2.78
CA TYR A 309 4.09 6.25 -4.16
C TYR A 309 5.52 6.63 -4.62
N LEU A 310 6.42 6.91 -3.68
CA LEU A 310 7.82 7.19 -4.01
C LEU A 310 8.53 5.90 -4.41
N ALA A 311 9.39 5.96 -5.43
CA ALA A 311 9.96 4.77 -6.09
C ALA A 311 10.79 3.85 -5.18
N ASN A 312 11.35 4.38 -4.08
CA ASN A 312 12.14 3.62 -3.12
C ASN A 312 11.35 3.28 -1.84
N SER A 313 10.02 3.50 -1.78
CA SER A 313 9.19 2.86 -0.76
C SER A 313 9.03 1.37 -1.07
N ILE A 314 9.52 0.53 -0.16
CA ILE A 314 9.70 -0.90 -0.41
C ILE A 314 9.20 -1.78 0.76
N LYS A 315 9.63 -3.04 0.87
CA LYS A 315 8.98 -4.03 1.76
C LYS A 315 9.10 -3.67 3.23
N TYR A 316 10.25 -3.16 3.66
CA TYR A 316 10.48 -2.78 5.03
C TYR A 316 10.72 -1.29 5.22
N ALA A 317 11.60 -0.67 4.44
CA ALA A 317 11.92 0.75 4.54
C ALA A 317 11.29 1.59 3.43
N ASP A 318 10.93 2.82 3.79
CA ASP A 318 10.32 3.80 2.88
C ASP A 318 11.33 4.79 2.26
N PHE A 319 12.54 4.85 2.82
CA PHE A 319 13.61 5.79 2.44
C PHE A 319 13.12 7.25 2.44
N ASN A 320 12.33 7.57 3.46
CA ASN A 320 11.57 8.81 3.64
C ASN A 320 12.08 9.69 4.79
N GLY A 321 13.32 9.48 5.27
CA GLY A 321 13.92 10.28 6.34
C GLY A 321 14.16 11.74 5.96
N ALA A 322 14.33 12.61 6.96
CA ALA A 322 14.62 14.02 6.73
C ALA A 322 15.92 14.19 5.92
N HIS A 323 15.90 15.02 4.88
CA HIS A 323 17.02 15.24 3.92
C HIS A 323 17.52 14.01 3.15
N GLU A 324 16.85 12.86 3.30
CA GLU A 324 17.34 11.59 2.78
C GLU A 324 17.47 11.60 1.26
N ARG A 325 18.57 11.02 0.76
CA ARG A 325 18.79 10.70 -0.65
C ARG A 325 18.97 9.20 -0.80
N SER A 326 18.19 8.60 -1.67
CA SER A 326 18.26 7.16 -1.92
C SER A 326 18.31 6.81 -3.39
N TRP A 327 18.97 5.71 -3.70
CA TRP A 327 19.00 5.11 -5.03
C TRP A 327 18.71 3.63 -4.95
N GLN A 328 18.14 3.09 -6.03
CA GLN A 328 17.76 1.70 -6.18
C GLN A 328 18.31 1.12 -7.47
N ALA A 329 18.79 -0.11 -7.39
CA ALA A 329 18.99 -1.00 -8.53
C ALA A 329 18.15 -2.25 -8.33
N ARG A 330 17.35 -2.59 -9.34
CA ARG A 330 16.43 -3.74 -9.32
C ARG A 330 16.51 -4.53 -10.62
N TYR A 331 16.36 -5.84 -10.49
CA TYR A 331 16.30 -6.79 -11.57
C TYR A 331 15.10 -7.71 -11.40
N ASP A 332 14.35 -7.90 -12.47
CA ASP A 332 13.20 -8.81 -12.57
C ASP A 332 13.45 -9.84 -13.68
N LEU A 333 12.99 -11.07 -13.46
CA LEU A 333 13.12 -12.19 -14.39
C LEU A 333 11.82 -13.00 -14.45
N ASP A 334 11.23 -13.11 -15.64
CA ASP A 334 10.15 -14.04 -15.95
C ASP A 334 10.70 -15.40 -16.39
N LEU A 335 10.59 -16.41 -15.53
CA LEU A 335 11.06 -17.77 -15.83
C LEU A 335 10.11 -18.54 -16.78
N GLY A 336 8.97 -17.96 -17.16
CA GLY A 336 8.10 -18.48 -18.21
C GLY A 336 8.82 -18.60 -19.56
N ALA A 337 9.69 -17.64 -19.89
CA ALA A 337 10.54 -17.70 -21.08
C ALA A 337 11.55 -18.87 -21.05
N TYR A 338 11.82 -19.42 -19.87
CA TYR A 338 12.73 -20.53 -19.63
C TYR A 338 11.99 -21.85 -19.35
N GLY A 339 10.71 -21.94 -19.71
CA GLY A 339 9.93 -23.18 -19.59
C GLY A 339 9.31 -23.43 -18.22
N ILE A 340 9.28 -22.43 -17.33
CA ILE A 340 8.58 -22.51 -16.03
C ILE A 340 7.49 -21.42 -15.96
N PRO A 341 6.39 -21.53 -16.72
CA PRO A 341 5.33 -20.53 -16.73
C PRO A 341 4.77 -20.22 -15.34
N GLY A 342 4.63 -18.94 -15.02
CA GLY A 342 4.11 -18.46 -13.74
C GLY A 342 5.17 -18.30 -12.65
N LEU A 343 6.42 -18.71 -12.87
CA LEU A 343 7.53 -18.46 -11.95
C LEU A 343 8.21 -17.13 -12.32
N SER A 344 8.42 -16.29 -11.32
CA SER A 344 9.08 -15.00 -11.44
C SER A 344 10.06 -14.79 -10.30
N PHE A 345 11.16 -14.12 -10.60
CA PHE A 345 12.21 -13.76 -9.65
C PHE A 345 12.41 -12.24 -9.68
N MET A 346 12.60 -11.63 -8.51
CA MET A 346 13.00 -10.24 -8.38
C MET A 346 14.08 -10.10 -7.31
N THR A 347 15.05 -9.24 -7.56
CA THR A 347 15.92 -8.74 -6.51
C THR A 347 16.17 -7.25 -6.67
N ARG A 348 16.31 -6.55 -5.55
CA ARG A 348 16.68 -5.14 -5.52
C ARG A 348 17.62 -4.84 -4.37
N TYR A 349 18.36 -3.76 -4.55
CA TYR A 349 19.17 -3.14 -3.52
C TYR A 349 18.87 -1.65 -3.51
N VAL A 350 18.56 -1.11 -2.34
CA VAL A 350 18.29 0.31 -2.12
C VAL A 350 19.22 0.82 -1.04
N ARG A 351 19.78 2.01 -1.22
CA ARG A 351 20.64 2.66 -0.23
C ARG A 351 20.22 4.10 -0.03
N GLY A 352 19.98 4.47 1.22
CA GLY A 352 19.71 5.81 1.72
C GLY A 352 20.90 6.40 2.46
N SER A 353 21.06 7.72 2.35
CA SER A 353 22.13 8.49 3.01
C SER A 353 21.71 9.95 3.18
N ASP A 354 22.55 10.72 3.90
CA ASP A 354 22.34 12.13 4.20
C ASP A 354 21.09 12.42 5.05
N ILE A 355 20.61 11.42 5.82
CA ILE A 355 19.50 11.62 6.75
C ILE A 355 19.97 12.57 7.85
N ASP A 356 19.22 13.65 8.09
CA ASP A 356 19.47 14.63 9.14
C ASP A 356 18.14 15.10 9.75
N GLY A 357 17.71 14.47 10.84
CA GLY A 357 16.51 14.88 11.57
C GLY A 357 16.76 15.96 12.64
N THR A 358 18.00 16.43 12.81
CA THR A 358 18.37 17.30 13.94
C THR A 358 17.73 18.69 13.88
N ARG A 359 17.25 19.07 12.70
CA ARG A 359 16.58 20.35 12.42
C ARG A 359 15.06 20.28 12.49
N ALA A 360 14.48 19.10 12.77
CA ALA A 360 13.04 18.95 12.95
C ALA A 360 12.51 19.91 14.04
N PRO A 361 11.38 20.60 13.82
CA PRO A 361 10.84 21.57 14.78
C PRO A 361 10.59 20.97 16.16
N LYS A 362 11.16 21.58 17.20
CA LYS A 362 11.03 21.15 18.59
C LYS A 362 9.58 21.13 19.04
N GLY A 363 9.17 20.04 19.67
CA GLY A 363 7.81 19.85 20.18
C GLY A 363 6.82 19.32 19.15
N GLY A 364 7.23 19.21 17.88
CA GLY A 364 6.52 18.41 16.87
C GLY A 364 6.77 16.91 17.08
N THR A 365 6.02 16.10 16.35
CA THR A 365 6.06 14.63 16.49
C THR A 365 7.44 14.04 16.15
N TYR A 366 8.19 14.67 15.25
CA TYR A 366 9.51 14.20 14.80
C TYR A 366 10.69 14.72 15.66
N ASN A 367 10.44 15.62 16.60
CA ASN A 367 11.41 16.09 17.61
C ASN A 367 10.71 16.30 18.97
N PRO A 368 10.22 15.22 19.58
CA PRO A 368 9.45 15.28 20.82
C PRO A 368 10.33 15.66 22.02
N PHE A 369 9.69 16.17 23.08
CA PHE A 369 10.36 16.41 24.36
C PHE A 369 10.53 15.08 25.09
N ASP A 370 11.77 14.74 25.44
CA ASP A 370 12.09 13.59 26.28
C ASP A 370 12.26 14.04 27.74
N PRO A 371 11.33 13.69 28.66
CA PRO A 371 11.40 14.11 30.05
C PRO A 371 12.53 13.42 30.84
N THR A 372 13.10 12.33 30.33
CA THR A 372 14.18 11.60 31.01
C THR A 372 15.51 12.31 30.89
N VAL A 373 15.76 12.97 29.75
CA VAL A 373 16.95 13.79 29.50
C VAL A 373 16.69 15.29 29.58
N GLY A 374 15.42 15.72 29.64
CA GLY A 374 15.03 17.11 29.81
C GLY A 374 15.20 17.98 28.57
N GLU A 375 15.27 17.37 27.38
CA GLU A 375 15.54 18.04 26.11
C GLU A 375 14.63 17.52 24.99
N TYR A 376 14.56 18.26 23.90
CA TYR A 376 13.92 17.79 22.66
C TYR A 376 14.89 16.89 21.91
N VAL A 377 14.48 15.66 21.62
CA VAL A 377 15.32 14.64 20.99
C VAL A 377 14.73 14.29 19.62
N PRO A 378 15.44 14.56 18.51
CA PRO A 378 14.94 14.22 17.19
C PRO A 378 14.90 12.69 17.02
N GLN A 379 13.89 12.19 16.32
CA GLN A 379 13.78 10.76 16.05
C GLN A 379 14.90 10.24 15.13
N GLN A 380 15.46 11.11 14.30
CA GLN A 380 16.56 10.82 13.38
C GLN A 380 17.74 11.76 13.68
N GLY A 381 18.94 11.21 13.73
CA GLY A 381 20.18 11.95 13.95
C GLY A 381 20.77 12.52 12.65
N ASP A 382 21.94 13.13 12.77
CA ASP A 382 22.75 13.62 11.64
C ASP A 382 23.58 12.49 11.02
N GLY A 383 23.68 12.48 9.69
CA GLY A 383 24.46 11.51 8.93
C GLY A 383 23.86 10.09 8.95
N GLY A 384 22.54 9.97 9.08
CA GLY A 384 21.85 8.68 9.01
C GLY A 384 22.02 8.05 7.62
N ARG A 385 22.21 6.74 7.62
CA ARG A 385 22.36 5.92 6.41
C ARG A 385 21.84 4.53 6.67
N HIS A 386 21.25 3.94 5.64
CA HIS A 386 20.73 2.58 5.70
C HIS A 386 20.65 1.98 4.30
N TRP A 387 20.48 0.68 4.24
CA TRP A 387 20.25 -0.04 2.99
C TRP A 387 19.31 -1.21 3.22
N GLU A 388 18.60 -1.57 2.16
CA GLU A 388 17.73 -2.73 2.12
C GLU A 388 18.01 -3.55 0.87
N ARG A 389 18.00 -4.88 1.03
CA ARG A 389 18.07 -5.83 -0.08
C ARG A 389 16.90 -6.78 0.01
N ASP A 390 16.15 -6.85 -1.09
CA ASP A 390 15.04 -7.78 -1.24
C ASP A 390 15.37 -8.85 -2.27
N ILE A 391 14.92 -10.06 -1.99
CA ILE A 391 14.91 -11.19 -2.91
C ILE A 391 13.51 -11.79 -2.84
N ASP A 392 12.83 -11.82 -3.98
CA ASP A 392 11.47 -12.34 -4.12
C ASP A 392 11.44 -13.46 -5.15
N LEU A 393 10.79 -14.56 -4.79
CA LEU A 393 10.42 -15.64 -5.70
C LEU A 393 8.91 -15.82 -5.63
N ARG A 394 8.23 -15.73 -6.76
CA ARG A 394 6.77 -15.91 -6.85
C ARG A 394 6.42 -16.92 -7.92
N TYR A 395 5.56 -17.87 -7.58
CA TYR A 395 5.00 -18.85 -8.50
C TYR A 395 3.47 -18.77 -8.50
N ILE A 396 2.85 -18.75 -9.68
CA ILE A 396 1.40 -18.87 -9.85
C ILE A 396 1.11 -20.12 -10.68
N VAL A 397 0.31 -21.03 -10.14
CA VAL A 397 -0.11 -22.24 -10.87
C VAL A 397 -0.98 -21.84 -12.07
N GLN A 398 -0.54 -22.23 -13.27
CA GLN A 398 -1.14 -21.77 -14.52
C GLN A 398 -2.36 -22.58 -14.98
N SER A 399 -2.48 -23.85 -14.55
CA SER A 399 -3.51 -24.78 -15.04
C SER A 399 -3.84 -25.88 -14.04
N GLY A 400 -4.94 -26.60 -14.27
CA GLY A 400 -5.39 -27.71 -13.42
C GLY A 400 -6.23 -27.24 -12.23
N ALA A 401 -6.46 -28.15 -11.29
CA ALA A 401 -7.35 -27.94 -10.14
C ALA A 401 -6.89 -26.85 -9.17
N ALA A 402 -5.60 -26.51 -9.17
CA ALA A 402 -5.01 -25.46 -8.33
C ALA A 402 -4.68 -24.18 -9.12
N LYS A 403 -5.22 -24.01 -10.34
CA LYS A 403 -4.98 -22.81 -11.16
C LYS A 403 -5.29 -21.55 -10.34
N GLY A 404 -4.36 -20.60 -10.32
CA GLY A 404 -4.48 -19.37 -9.54
C GLY A 404 -3.88 -19.43 -8.14
N LEU A 405 -3.51 -20.62 -7.64
CA LEU A 405 -2.73 -20.75 -6.40
C LEU A 405 -1.39 -20.02 -6.58
N SER A 406 -1.13 -19.05 -5.72
CA SER A 406 0.11 -18.29 -5.67
C SER A 406 0.95 -18.71 -4.48
N LEU A 407 2.26 -18.75 -4.67
CA LEU A 407 3.26 -18.95 -3.63
C LEU A 407 4.29 -17.83 -3.77
N GLN A 408 4.55 -17.11 -2.68
CA GLN A 408 5.57 -16.09 -2.59
C GLN A 408 6.52 -16.42 -1.44
N LEU A 409 7.81 -16.39 -1.73
CA LEU A 409 8.89 -16.41 -0.76
C LEU A 409 9.67 -15.12 -0.92
N SER A 410 9.79 -14.35 0.17
CA SER A 410 10.59 -13.13 0.20
C SER A 410 11.63 -13.19 1.29
N HIS A 411 12.83 -12.71 1.00
CA HIS A 411 13.86 -12.43 1.98
C HIS A 411 14.27 -10.96 1.90
N VAL A 412 14.19 -10.27 3.03
CA VAL A 412 14.55 -8.85 3.19
C VAL A 412 15.70 -8.75 4.18
N SER A 413 16.73 -7.98 3.85
CA SER A 413 17.78 -7.58 4.79
C SER A 413 17.84 -6.08 4.85
N HIS A 414 17.69 -5.49 6.03
CA HIS A 414 17.87 -4.06 6.26
C HIS A 414 18.99 -3.82 7.27
N ARG A 415 19.86 -2.85 7.00
CA ARG A 415 20.89 -2.40 7.96
C ARG A 415 21.01 -0.89 7.95
N ALA A 416 21.24 -0.30 9.13
CA ALA A 416 21.32 1.12 9.39
C ALA A 416 22.49 1.47 10.31
N ASN A 417 22.80 2.77 10.42
CA ASN A 417 23.59 3.30 11.53
C ASN A 417 22.67 3.89 12.61
N SER A 418 23.26 4.26 13.76
CA SER A 418 22.51 4.78 14.91
C SER A 418 21.82 6.14 14.70
N ALA A 419 22.09 6.83 13.59
CA ALA A 419 21.44 8.10 13.25
C ALA A 419 20.15 7.90 12.43
N GLN A 420 19.86 6.67 11.99
CA GLN A 420 18.60 6.31 11.35
C GLN A 420 17.71 5.55 12.37
N ALA A 421 16.39 5.74 12.30
CA ALA A 421 15.45 5.25 13.31
C ALA A 421 15.00 3.79 13.15
N GLY A 422 15.30 3.17 12.01
CA GLY A 422 14.89 1.81 11.66
C GLY A 422 15.83 0.75 12.21
N ASP A 423 15.26 -0.43 12.49
CA ASP A 423 16.00 -1.55 13.06
C ASP A 423 16.81 -2.30 12.00
N ASP A 424 17.94 -2.88 12.39
CA ASP A 424 18.61 -3.87 11.57
C ASP A 424 17.82 -5.18 11.63
N ILE A 425 17.36 -5.69 10.48
CA ILE A 425 16.56 -6.92 10.43
C ILE A 425 16.96 -7.86 9.29
N ASP A 426 16.78 -9.15 9.50
CA ASP A 426 16.53 -10.10 8.41
C ASP A 426 15.09 -10.60 8.52
N ARG A 427 14.36 -10.58 7.41
CA ARG A 427 12.94 -10.90 7.40
C ARG A 427 12.58 -11.86 6.29
N VAL A 428 11.78 -12.85 6.65
CA VAL A 428 11.26 -13.88 5.74
C VAL A 428 9.74 -13.78 5.68
N TYR A 429 9.22 -13.73 4.46
CA TYR A 429 7.80 -13.88 4.17
C TYR A 429 7.59 -15.19 3.44
N VAL A 430 6.62 -15.99 3.87
CA VAL A 430 6.04 -17.07 3.06
C VAL A 430 4.56 -16.82 2.98
N VAL A 431 4.07 -16.52 1.78
CA VAL A 431 2.66 -16.20 1.54
C VAL A 431 2.12 -17.14 0.47
N ILE A 432 1.08 -17.88 0.82
CA ILE A 432 0.39 -18.79 -0.10
C ILE A 432 -1.05 -18.32 -0.21
N GLN A 433 -1.54 -18.11 -1.42
CA GLN A 433 -2.89 -17.60 -1.62
C GLN A 433 -3.64 -18.37 -2.68
N TYR A 434 -4.92 -18.60 -2.45
CA TYR A 434 -5.80 -19.24 -3.42
C TYR A 434 -7.11 -18.46 -3.57
N PRO A 435 -7.35 -17.81 -4.72
CA PRO A 435 -8.61 -17.14 -4.98
C PRO A 435 -9.68 -18.18 -5.34
N LEU A 436 -10.73 -18.24 -4.53
CA LEU A 436 -11.93 -19.04 -4.79
C LEU A 436 -12.99 -18.12 -5.39
N THR A 437 -13.09 -18.13 -6.72
CA THR A 437 -14.11 -17.37 -7.43
C THR A 437 -15.36 -18.24 -7.61
N PHE A 438 -16.51 -17.76 -7.13
CA PHE A 438 -17.77 -18.50 -7.23
C PHE A 438 -18.62 -18.11 -8.46
N GLY A 439 -18.06 -17.29 -9.37
CA GLY A 439 -18.71 -16.85 -10.60
C GLY A 439 -19.73 -15.72 -10.37
N HIS A 440 -20.42 -15.33 -11.44
CA HIS A 440 -21.61 -14.47 -11.34
C HIS A 440 -22.74 -15.28 -10.68
N LEU A 441 -23.42 -14.66 -9.70
CA LEU A 441 -24.54 -15.28 -8.99
C LEU A 441 -25.84 -15.28 -9.80
#